data_AF-F2BD94-F1
#
_entry.id   AF-F2BD94-F1
#
_cell.length_a   1.000
_cell.length_b   1.000
_cell.length_c   1.000
_cell.angle_alpha   90.00
_cell.angle_beta   90.00
_cell.angle_gamma   90.00
#
_symmetry.space_group_name_H-M   'P 1'
#
loop_
_entity.id
_entity.type
_entity.pdbx_description
1 polymer ?
#
loop_
_entity_poly.entity_id
_entity_poly.type
_entity_poly.pdbx_seq_one_letter_code
_entity_poly.pdbx_strand_id
1 'polypeptide(L)'
;MQAKQPKRNPPAPKPCLAAYALPSGEGSLNYTFTPLGYFPTKRAAKAALADIIAQHPAAVWLVLETKRKTPSAVFDLLASEAQKRGIGPTTESTEKQHENR
;
A
#
# COMPACT_ATOMS: atom_id res chain seq x y z
N MET A 1 23.47 -34.52 18.94
CA MET A 1 22.49 -33.52 19.42
C MET A 1 22.36 -32.45 18.35
N GLN A 2 21.20 -32.31 17.71
CA GLN A 2 20.99 -31.28 16.67
C GLN A 2 20.71 -29.93 17.31
N ALA A 3 21.54 -28.92 17.03
CA ALA A 3 21.33 -27.56 17.48
C ALA A 3 20.12 -26.94 16.74
N LYS A 4 19.06 -26.62 17.50
CA LYS A 4 17.92 -25.83 17.00
C LYS A 4 18.45 -24.44 16.63
N GLN A 5 18.47 -24.12 15.35
CA GLN A 5 18.73 -22.75 14.90
C GLN A 5 17.72 -21.78 15.53
N PRO A 6 18.14 -20.55 15.93
CA PRO A 6 17.22 -19.57 16.48
C PRO A 6 16.16 -19.24 15.44
N LYS A 7 14.88 -19.33 15.84
CA LYS A 7 13.75 -18.88 15.01
C LYS A 7 14.00 -17.42 14.65
N ARG A 8 14.37 -17.18 13.39
CA ARG A 8 14.51 -15.85 12.83
C ARG A 8 13.15 -15.17 12.97
N ASN A 9 13.07 -14.11 13.78
CA ASN A 9 11.84 -13.34 13.90
C ASN A 9 11.39 -12.92 12.50
N PRO A 10 10.12 -13.12 12.14
CA PRO A 10 9.63 -12.72 10.83
C PRO A 10 9.90 -11.22 10.62
N PRO A 11 10.22 -10.80 9.39
CA PRO A 11 10.40 -9.38 9.09
C PRO A 11 9.17 -8.59 9.52
N ALA A 12 9.38 -7.41 10.10
CA ALA A 12 8.28 -6.54 10.50
C ALA A 12 7.36 -6.25 9.29
N PRO A 13 6.03 -6.18 9.51
CA PRO A 13 5.09 -5.77 8.48
C PRO A 13 5.53 -4.46 7.84
N LYS A 14 5.49 -4.41 6.50
CA LYS A 14 5.79 -3.21 5.74
C LYS A 14 4.48 -2.56 5.33
N PRO A 15 4.12 -1.41 5.92
CA PRO A 15 2.92 -0.71 5.52
C PRO A 15 3.03 -0.27 4.06
N CYS A 16 1.89 -0.12 3.41
CA CYS A 16 1.82 0.23 2.00
C CYS A 16 0.57 1.06 1.71
N LEU A 17 0.65 1.91 0.70
CA LEU A 17 -0.48 2.63 0.12
C LEU A 17 -0.96 1.83 -1.09
N ALA A 18 -2.25 1.49 -1.11
CA ALA A 18 -2.88 0.87 -2.26
C ALA A 18 -3.73 1.91 -3.02
N ALA A 19 -3.75 1.79 -4.33
CA ALA A 19 -4.60 2.58 -5.20
C ALA A 19 -5.08 1.70 -6.37
N TYR A 20 -6.24 2.05 -6.92
CA TYR A 20 -6.76 1.46 -8.15
C TYR A 20 -7.11 2.58 -9.13
N ALA A 21 -7.19 2.28 -10.41
CA ALA A 21 -7.66 3.21 -11.41
C ALA A 21 -8.64 2.51 -12.34
N LEU A 22 -9.67 3.27 -12.72
CA LEU A 22 -10.63 2.87 -13.73
C LEU A 22 -10.31 3.62 -15.03
N PRO A 23 -10.57 3.02 -16.20
CA PRO A 23 -10.42 3.72 -17.46
C PRO A 23 -11.48 4.84 -17.54
N SER A 24 -11.11 5.98 -18.12
CA SER A 24 -12.03 7.11 -18.30
C SER A 24 -13.18 6.83 -19.28
N GLY A 25 -13.13 5.69 -19.99
CA GLY A 25 -14.14 5.21 -20.92
C GLY A 25 -13.75 3.85 -21.50
N GLU A 26 -14.68 3.19 -22.19
CA GLU A 26 -14.41 1.91 -22.84
C GLU A 26 -13.28 2.03 -23.87
N GLY A 27 -12.29 1.13 -23.82
CA GLY A 27 -11.10 1.16 -24.68
C GLY A 27 -10.09 2.29 -24.38
N SER A 28 -10.28 3.07 -23.31
CA SER A 28 -9.36 4.17 -22.98
C SER A 28 -8.04 3.68 -22.37
N LEU A 29 -6.94 4.36 -22.72
CA LEU A 29 -5.65 4.25 -22.03
C LEU A 29 -5.48 5.32 -20.94
N ASN A 30 -6.49 6.18 -20.73
CA ASN A 30 -6.47 7.17 -19.67
C ASN A 30 -7.09 6.57 -18.40
N TYR A 31 -6.32 6.61 -17.32
CA TYR A 31 -6.68 6.04 -16.02
C TYR A 31 -6.55 7.09 -14.94
N THR A 32 -7.56 7.18 -14.08
CA THR A 32 -7.53 8.05 -12.90
C THR A 32 -7.34 7.21 -11.66
N PHE A 33 -6.18 7.32 -11.02
CA PHE A 33 -5.91 6.61 -9.78
C PHE A 33 -6.67 7.21 -8.61
N THR A 34 -7.36 6.34 -7.89
CA THR A 34 -8.02 6.61 -6.62
C THR A 34 -7.27 5.87 -5.52
N PRO A 35 -6.75 6.58 -4.50
CA PRO A 35 -6.18 5.94 -3.33
C PRO A 35 -7.25 5.12 -2.61
N LEU A 36 -6.94 3.86 -2.33
CA LEU A 36 -7.82 2.96 -1.60
C LEU A 36 -7.60 3.04 -0.10
N GLY A 37 -6.34 3.12 0.33
CA GLY A 37 -6.02 3.09 1.75
C GLY A 37 -4.57 2.75 2.06
N TYR A 38 -4.18 3.01 3.30
CA TYR A 38 -2.97 2.46 3.89
C TYR A 38 -3.27 1.09 4.50
N PHE A 39 -2.37 0.14 4.27
CA PHE A 39 -2.50 -1.23 4.73
C PHE A 39 -1.23 -1.67 5.45
N PRO A 40 -1.34 -2.49 6.50
CA PRO A 40 -0.17 -2.95 7.27
C PRO A 40 0.73 -3.92 6.48
N THR A 41 0.19 -4.58 5.44
CA THR A 41 0.93 -5.49 4.57
C THR A 41 0.42 -5.44 3.13
N LYS A 42 1.28 -5.82 2.18
CA LYS A 42 0.88 -6.02 0.77
C LYS A 42 -0.25 -7.04 0.60
N ARG A 43 -0.32 -8.06 1.47
CA ARG A 43 -1.37 -9.08 1.43
C ARG A 43 -2.73 -8.46 1.77
N ALA A 44 -2.80 -7.64 2.81
CA ALA A 44 -4.02 -6.92 3.18
C ALA A 44 -4.46 -5.96 2.06
N ALA A 45 -3.52 -5.22 1.46
CA ALA A 45 -3.80 -4.36 0.32
C ALA A 45 -4.38 -5.14 -0.88
N LYS A 46 -3.77 -6.29 -1.23
CA LYS A 46 -4.26 -7.13 -2.33
C LYS A 46 -5.64 -7.72 -2.06
N ALA A 47 -5.93 -8.08 -0.82
CA ALA A 47 -7.26 -8.58 -0.44
C ALA A 47 -8.33 -7.52 -0.67
N ALA A 48 -8.08 -6.28 -0.22
CA ALA A 48 -9.01 -5.17 -0.45
C ALA A 48 -9.17 -4.81 -1.94
N LEU A 49 -8.10 -4.93 -2.74
CA LEU A 49 -8.17 -4.71 -4.19
C LEU A 49 -8.95 -5.81 -4.92
N ALA A 50 -8.98 -7.04 -4.40
CA ALA A 50 -9.64 -8.16 -5.06
C ALA A 50 -11.14 -7.90 -5.25
N ASP A 51 -11.80 -7.32 -4.25
CA ASP A 51 -13.23 -6.98 -4.32
C ASP A 51 -13.51 -5.92 -5.40
N ILE A 52 -12.60 -4.95 -5.55
CA ILE A 52 -12.71 -3.89 -6.57
C ILE A 52 -12.50 -4.48 -7.96
N ILE A 53 -11.50 -5.33 -8.14
CA ILE A 53 -11.18 -5.94 -9.45
C ILE A 53 -12.30 -6.91 -9.88
N ALA A 54 -12.93 -7.61 -8.93
CA ALA A 54 -14.07 -8.46 -9.22
C ALA A 54 -15.27 -7.66 -9.75
N GLN A 55 -15.50 -6.45 -9.22
CA GLN A 55 -16.56 -5.55 -9.69
C GLN A 55 -16.18 -4.78 -10.97
N HIS A 56 -14.89 -4.52 -11.16
CA HIS A 56 -14.36 -3.75 -12.28
C HIS A 56 -13.17 -4.48 -12.92
N PRO A 57 -13.42 -5.41 -13.86
CA PRO A 57 -12.35 -6.20 -14.49
C PRO A 57 -11.33 -5.38 -15.28
N ALA A 58 -11.72 -4.18 -15.73
CA ALA A 58 -10.84 -3.23 -16.43
C ALA A 58 -9.98 -2.38 -15.47
N ALA A 59 -10.13 -2.54 -14.16
CA ALA A 59 -9.37 -1.77 -13.19
C ALA A 59 -7.88 -2.18 -13.20
N VAL A 60 -7.01 -1.19 -13.13
CA VAL A 60 -5.57 -1.39 -12.85
C VAL A 60 -5.27 -0.98 -11.42
N TRP A 61 -4.18 -1.48 -10.83
CA TRP A 61 -3.89 -1.23 -9.42
C TRP A 61 -2.40 -1.11 -9.12
N LEU A 62 -2.10 -0.43 -8.01
CA LEU A 62 -0.76 -0.23 -7.47
C LEU A 62 -0.76 -0.52 -5.97
N VAL A 63 0.31 -1.16 -5.48
CA VAL A 63 0.59 -1.32 -4.05
C VAL A 63 2.03 -0.86 -3.78
N LEU A 64 2.17 0.25 -3.07
CA LEU A 64 3.44 0.94 -2.89
C LEU A 64 3.84 0.92 -1.40
N GLU A 65 5.00 0.33 -1.07
CA GLU A 65 5.51 0.33 0.32
C GLU A 65 5.73 1.77 0.82
N THR A 66 5.32 2.10 2.04
CA THR A 66 5.51 3.45 2.62
C THR A 66 6.98 3.75 2.91
N LYS A 67 7.70 2.77 3.46
CA LYS A 67 9.14 2.87 3.70
C LYS A 67 9.91 2.40 2.46
N ARG A 68 10.43 3.35 1.69
CA ARG A 68 11.23 3.11 0.49
C ARG A 68 12.67 3.55 0.69
N LYS A 69 13.59 2.87 0.00
CA LYS A 69 14.99 3.30 -0.12
C LYS A 69 15.14 4.48 -1.09
N THR A 70 14.22 4.62 -2.04
CA THR A 70 14.24 5.66 -3.07
C THR A 70 12.93 6.45 -3.05
N PRO A 71 12.98 7.78 -3.31
CA PRO A 71 11.78 8.59 -3.50
C PRO A 71 10.90 8.05 -4.63
N SER A 72 9.59 8.29 -4.56
CA SER A 72 8.63 7.87 -5.58
C SER A 72 7.57 8.94 -5.77
N ALA A 73 7.69 9.71 -6.85
CA ALA A 73 6.74 10.77 -7.20
C ALA A 73 5.29 10.25 -7.29
N VAL A 74 5.11 9.04 -7.82
CA VAL A 74 3.78 8.39 -7.89
C VAL A 74 3.21 8.17 -6.49
N PHE A 75 4.01 7.73 -5.53
CA PHE A 75 3.51 7.62 -4.17
C PHE A 75 3.20 8.96 -3.55
N ASP A 76 4.07 9.95 -3.69
CA ASP A 76 3.87 11.24 -3.03
C ASP A 76 2.58 11.91 -3.54
N LEU A 77 2.30 11.78 -4.85
CA LEU A 77 1.04 12.18 -5.46
C LEU A 77 -0.17 11.42 -4.88
N LEU A 78 -0.08 10.09 -4.80
CA LEU A 78 -1.17 9.26 -4.26
C LEU A 78 -1.39 9.49 -2.76
N ALA A 79 -0.32 9.74 -2.00
CA ALA A 79 -0.37 10.03 -0.58
C ALA A 79 -1.01 11.41 -0.33
N SER A 80 -0.67 12.41 -1.14
CA SER A 80 -1.32 13.72 -1.12
C SER A 80 -2.82 13.60 -1.44
N GLU A 81 -3.17 12.82 -2.47
CA GLU A 81 -4.57 12.57 -2.84
C GLU A 81 -5.32 11.81 -1.73
N ALA A 82 -4.67 10.84 -1.09
CA ALA A 82 -5.23 10.10 0.04
C ALA A 82 -5.52 11.07 1.21
N GLN A 83 -4.57 11.95 1.54
CA GLN A 83 -4.74 12.94 2.60
C GLN A 83 -5.89 13.90 2.33
N LYS A 84 -6.06 14.39 1.10
CA LYS A 84 -7.20 15.24 0.71
C LYS A 84 -8.54 14.54 0.93
N ARG A 85 -8.56 13.21 0.82
CA ARG A 85 -9.73 12.35 1.04
C ARG A 85 -9.90 11.91 2.50
N GLY A 86 -9.07 12.40 3.42
CA GLY A 86 -9.09 11.99 4.83
C GLY A 86 -8.49 10.61 5.09
N ILE A 87 -7.80 10.02 4.12
CA ILE A 87 -7.14 8.72 4.22
C ILE A 87 -5.70 8.95 4.71
N GLY A 88 -5.48 8.82 6.02
CA GLY A 88 -4.17 8.97 6.65
C GLY A 88 -3.47 7.63 6.95
N PRO A 89 -2.14 7.62 7.11
CA PRO A 89 -1.45 6.48 7.70
C PRO A 89 -1.91 6.32 9.16
N THR A 90 -2.35 5.12 9.54
CA THR A 90 -2.70 4.83 10.94
C THR A 90 -1.47 4.99 11.84
N THR A 91 -1.62 5.76 12.91
CA THR A 91 -0.59 6.25 13.85
C THR A 91 0.29 5.13 14.44
N GLU A 92 -0.17 3.89 14.46
CA GLU A 92 0.61 2.72 14.88
C GLU A 92 1.84 2.42 14.01
N SER A 93 1.94 3.00 12.80
CA SER A 93 3.13 2.82 11.94
C SER A 93 4.30 3.75 12.29
N THR A 94 4.08 4.74 13.16
CA THR A 94 5.05 5.79 13.51
C THR A 94 5.65 5.65 14.91
N GLU A 95 5.01 4.93 15.83
CA GLU A 95 5.43 4.87 17.24
C GLU A 95 6.60 3.94 17.56
N LYS A 96 7.08 3.09 16.64
CA LYS A 96 8.22 2.18 16.94
C LYS A 96 9.60 2.66 16.47
N GLN A 97 9.76 3.93 16.07
CA GLN A 97 11.06 4.42 15.56
C GLN A 97 11.65 5.64 16.28
N HIS A 98 11.00 6.18 17.31
CA HIS A 98 11.55 7.26 18.11
C HIS A 98 12.10 6.83 19.48
N GLU A 99 12.39 5.52 19.63
CA GLU A 99 13.06 4.97 20.81
C GLU A 99 14.22 4.07 20.38
N ASN A 100 15.24 4.70 19.81
CA ASN A 100 16.62 4.34 20.10
C ASN A 100 17.47 5.55 19.73
N ARG A 101 17.90 6.25 20.79
CA ARG A 101 19.02 7.19 20.77
C ARG A 101 20.26 6.55 20.19
#